data_AF-A0A939JFR8-F1
#
_entry.id   AF-A0A939JFR8-F1
#
_cell.length_a   1.000
_cell.length_b   1.000
_cell.length_c   1.000
_cell.angle_alpha   90.00
_cell.angle_beta   90.00
_cell.angle_gamma   90.00
#
_symmetry.space_group_name_H-M   'P 1'
#
loop_
_entity.id
_entity.type
_entity.pdbx_description
1 polymer ?
#
loop_
_entity_poly.entity_id
_entity_poly.type
_entity_poly.pdbx_seq_one_letter_code
_entity_poly.pdbx_strand_id
1 'polypeptide(L)'
;MSTSPVKESSGERLADWADGRLGIHTIGRKYLRKIFPDHWSFMLGEICLYSFIVLIITGIYLTLFFHPSMNEVVYHGSYAPLNGVRMSEAYASTLDISFEVRGGLLIRQIHHWSALIFIAGMFVHMMRHFFTGSFRKPRELNWLFGWTLLVIGLFEGLLGYSLPDDLLSGTGMRFVNSAVISTPVVGTYLSMFLFGGEFPGHEIIPRFYSIHVLLLPGLMAALVVLHLILVVYHKHTQWAGPGRTEKNVVGAPLMPVYVAKAGGFFFLVAGVLTVISAIAAINPVWLYGPYRADQVSTGAQPDWYLGFAEGLIRTMPGWEINAWGHTLALGVLIPLGLFPLILAAIGAYPFIEAWVTGDKREHHLLDRPRNRPVRTALGTAWITLYLVMLIGGGNDLWATHFHLSVNTITWAIRVAFFVAPAIVFVVTKRICLGLQRRDRDLVLHGRETGIVKRLPHGEFIELHEPLSQAELHRLTAHEQPAALELPPSTDAQGVRRRIPRRERLRVRLSRALYGEGTQIPKPTGSSGAVEGRRDSVER
;
A
#
# COMPACT_ATOMS: atom_id res chain seq x y z
N MET A 1 -30.31 -29.61 -51.27
CA MET A 1 -30.60 -28.20 -50.92
C MET A 1 -29.28 -27.57 -50.53
N SER A 2 -28.73 -26.73 -51.40
CA SER A 2 -27.41 -26.09 -51.23
C SER A 2 -27.49 -25.06 -50.11
N THR A 3 -26.77 -25.27 -49.00
CA THR A 3 -26.58 -24.25 -47.97
C THR A 3 -25.65 -23.19 -48.53
N SER A 4 -26.20 -22.04 -48.92
CA SER A 4 -25.41 -20.87 -49.30
C SER A 4 -24.44 -20.53 -48.16
N PRO A 5 -23.15 -20.27 -48.43
CA PRO A 5 -22.22 -19.89 -47.39
C PRO A 5 -22.67 -18.54 -46.81
N VAL A 6 -22.88 -18.51 -45.50
CA VAL A 6 -23.09 -17.25 -44.76
C VAL A 6 -21.88 -16.37 -45.08
N LYS A 7 -22.12 -15.19 -45.68
CA LYS A 7 -21.05 -14.22 -45.92
C LYS A 7 -20.46 -13.83 -44.57
N GLU A 8 -19.27 -14.32 -44.28
CA GLU A 8 -18.47 -13.89 -43.13
C GLU A 8 -18.41 -12.36 -43.13
N SER A 9 -18.74 -11.76 -41.97
CA SER A 9 -18.62 -10.32 -41.80
C SER A 9 -17.16 -9.88 -42.00
N SER A 10 -16.95 -8.62 -42.39
CA SER A 10 -15.58 -8.09 -42.52
C SER A 10 -14.75 -8.26 -41.24
N GLY A 11 -15.40 -8.28 -40.07
CA GLY A 11 -14.77 -8.56 -38.78
C GLY A 11 -14.34 -10.02 -38.61
N GLU A 12 -15.18 -10.99 -39.01
CA GLU A 12 -14.84 -12.42 -38.98
C GLU A 12 -13.67 -12.73 -39.92
N ARG A 13 -13.71 -12.21 -41.15
CA ARG A 13 -12.60 -12.38 -42.12
C ARG A 13 -11.27 -11.81 -41.61
N LEU A 14 -11.31 -10.67 -40.92
CA LEU A 14 -10.11 -10.07 -40.33
C LEU A 14 -9.61 -10.89 -39.14
N ALA A 15 -10.52 -11.39 -38.30
CA ALA A 15 -10.18 -12.24 -37.17
C ALA A 15 -9.55 -13.56 -37.64
N ASP A 16 -10.11 -14.19 -38.68
CA ASP A 16 -9.58 -15.44 -39.26
C ASP A 16 -8.23 -15.24 -39.95
N TRP A 17 -8.05 -14.12 -40.66
CA TRP A 17 -6.75 -13.75 -41.22
C TRP A 17 -5.69 -13.54 -40.13
N ALA A 18 -6.06 -12.87 -39.03
CA ALA A 18 -5.16 -12.62 -37.91
C ALA A 18 -4.84 -13.93 -37.17
N ASP A 19 -5.83 -14.80 -36.98
CA ASP A 19 -5.67 -16.09 -36.33
C ASP A 19 -4.77 -17.02 -37.15
N GLY A 20 -4.96 -17.08 -38.47
CA GLY A 20 -4.13 -17.88 -39.37
C GLY A 20 -2.64 -17.50 -39.37
N ARG A 21 -2.29 -16.29 -38.90
CA ARG A 21 -0.89 -15.80 -38.83
C ARG A 21 -0.31 -15.80 -37.42
N LEU A 22 -1.15 -15.55 -36.41
CA LEU A 22 -0.70 -15.28 -35.04
C LEU A 22 -1.16 -16.35 -34.02
N GLY A 23 -2.04 -17.28 -34.42
CA GLY A 23 -2.56 -18.35 -33.55
C GLY A 23 -3.34 -17.84 -32.33
N ILE A 24 -3.90 -16.63 -32.43
CA ILE A 24 -4.50 -15.87 -31.31
C ILE A 24 -5.70 -16.59 -30.70
N HIS A 25 -6.44 -17.38 -31.46
CA HIS A 25 -7.71 -17.96 -31.02
C HIS A 25 -7.53 -19.00 -29.89
N THR A 26 -6.49 -19.84 -29.95
CA THR A 26 -6.26 -20.86 -28.90
C THR A 26 -5.79 -20.24 -27.58
N ILE A 27 -4.86 -19.29 -27.66
CA ILE A 27 -4.35 -18.53 -26.51
C ILE A 27 -5.46 -17.62 -25.95
N GLY A 28 -6.14 -16.89 -26.82
CA GLY A 28 -7.25 -16.00 -26.51
C GLY A 28 -8.39 -16.73 -25.81
N ARG A 29 -8.87 -17.86 -26.33
CA ARG A 29 -9.98 -18.61 -25.71
C ARG A 29 -9.66 -19.03 -24.26
N LYS A 30 -8.41 -19.38 -23.96
CA LYS A 30 -7.97 -19.74 -22.59
C LYS A 30 -8.01 -18.54 -21.64
N TYR A 31 -7.54 -17.37 -22.08
CA TYR A 31 -7.51 -16.17 -21.24
C TYR A 31 -8.86 -15.45 -21.14
N LEU A 32 -9.64 -15.40 -22.22
CA LEU A 32 -10.97 -14.77 -22.26
C LEU A 32 -11.99 -15.46 -21.36
N ARG A 33 -11.83 -16.76 -21.10
CA ARG A 33 -12.67 -17.55 -20.18
C ARG A 33 -12.17 -17.56 -18.74
N LYS A 34 -11.07 -16.87 -18.45
CA LYS A 34 -10.49 -16.84 -17.11
C LYS A 34 -11.47 -16.19 -16.13
N ILE A 35 -11.65 -16.83 -14.98
CA ILE A 35 -12.59 -16.36 -13.95
C ILE A 35 -11.85 -15.45 -12.95
N PHE A 36 -12.45 -14.30 -12.66
CA PHE A 36 -12.02 -13.38 -11.62
C PHE A 36 -13.06 -13.34 -10.49
N PRO A 37 -12.65 -13.55 -9.22
CA PRO A 37 -13.52 -13.40 -8.07
C PRO A 37 -14.12 -12.00 -7.98
N ASP A 38 -15.39 -11.91 -7.59
CA ASP A 38 -16.06 -10.64 -7.40
C ASP A 38 -16.06 -10.25 -5.91
N HIS A 39 -15.27 -9.23 -5.58
CA HIS A 39 -15.25 -8.57 -4.28
C HIS A 39 -14.63 -7.18 -4.44
N TRP A 40 -15.23 -6.15 -3.83
CA TRP A 40 -14.79 -4.75 -3.98
C TRP A 40 -13.30 -4.54 -3.65
N SER A 41 -12.78 -5.25 -2.63
CA SER A 41 -11.38 -5.10 -2.21
C SER A 41 -10.36 -5.61 -3.25
N PHE A 42 -10.81 -6.28 -4.30
CA PHE A 42 -9.95 -6.72 -5.40
C PHE A 42 -9.70 -5.61 -6.42
N MET A 43 -10.60 -4.63 -6.50
CA MET A 43 -10.49 -3.45 -7.35
C MET A 43 -9.46 -2.42 -6.82
N LEU A 44 -9.00 -2.55 -5.57
CA LEU A 44 -7.97 -1.66 -5.00
C LEU A 44 -6.65 -1.70 -5.80
N GLY A 45 -6.28 -2.86 -6.35
CA GLY A 45 -5.10 -2.96 -7.22
C GLY A 45 -5.32 -2.30 -8.58
N GLU A 46 -6.56 -2.30 -9.07
CA GLU A 46 -6.93 -1.66 -10.33
C GLU A 46 -6.85 -0.13 -10.22
N ILE A 47 -7.17 0.46 -9.05
CA ILE A 47 -6.95 1.90 -8.80
C ILE A 47 -5.47 2.26 -9.00
N CYS A 48 -4.55 1.43 -8.52
CA CYS A 48 -3.12 1.63 -8.70
C CYS A 48 -2.75 1.59 -10.19
N LEU A 49 -3.19 0.55 -10.89
CA LEU A 49 -2.92 0.38 -12.31
C LEU A 49 -3.47 1.54 -13.16
N TYR A 50 -4.70 1.97 -12.88
CA TYR A 50 -5.37 3.02 -13.64
C TYR A 50 -4.76 4.39 -13.36
N SER A 51 -4.42 4.69 -12.10
CA SER A 51 -3.69 5.92 -11.77
C SER A 51 -2.30 5.93 -12.42
N PHE A 52 -1.61 4.78 -12.47
CA PHE A 52 -0.33 4.65 -13.16
C PHE A 52 -0.44 4.87 -14.68
N ILE A 53 -1.51 4.37 -15.32
CA ILE A 53 -1.77 4.65 -16.74
C ILE A 53 -2.01 6.16 -16.96
N VAL A 54 -2.80 6.80 -16.10
CA VAL A 54 -3.03 8.25 -16.18
C VAL A 54 -1.72 9.02 -15.97
N LEU A 55 -0.87 8.61 -15.02
CA LEU A 55 0.47 9.18 -14.82
C LEU A 55 1.34 9.10 -16.08
N ILE A 56 1.39 7.94 -16.75
CA ILE A 56 2.15 7.80 -17.99
C ILE A 56 1.61 8.74 -19.07
N ILE A 57 0.30 8.75 -19.30
CA ILE A 57 -0.33 9.56 -20.36
C ILE A 57 -0.07 11.06 -20.12
N THR A 58 -0.34 11.52 -18.89
CA THR A 58 -0.14 12.93 -18.52
C THR A 58 1.34 13.31 -18.44
N GLY A 59 2.21 12.39 -17.99
CA GLY A 59 3.66 12.59 -17.95
C GLY A 59 4.24 12.75 -19.35
N ILE A 60 3.89 11.88 -20.29
CA ILE A 60 4.29 12.02 -21.71
C ILE A 60 3.88 13.39 -22.23
N TYR A 61 2.65 13.85 -21.95
CA TYR A 61 2.22 15.19 -22.36
C TYR A 61 3.11 16.30 -21.76
N LEU A 62 3.39 16.25 -20.46
CA LEU A 62 4.21 17.27 -19.78
C LEU A 62 5.66 17.29 -20.29
N THR A 63 6.23 16.14 -20.67
CA THR A 63 7.60 16.06 -21.21
C THR A 63 7.78 16.83 -22.52
N LEU A 64 6.71 17.14 -23.24
CA LEU A 64 6.76 17.92 -24.47
C LEU A 64 6.99 19.43 -24.22
N PHE A 65 6.79 19.89 -22.98
CA PHE A 65 6.82 21.31 -22.62
C PHE A 65 7.79 21.64 -21.48
N PHE A 66 8.22 20.65 -20.69
CA PHE A 66 9.11 20.87 -19.55
C PHE A 66 10.59 20.90 -19.98
N HIS A 67 11.32 21.91 -19.53
CA HIS A 67 12.75 22.09 -19.82
C HIS A 67 13.61 21.77 -18.58
N PRO A 68 14.25 20.59 -18.49
CA PRO A 68 14.93 20.13 -17.27
C PRO A 68 16.32 20.75 -17.11
N SER A 69 16.41 22.05 -16.84
CA SER A 69 17.66 22.81 -16.82
C SER A 69 17.74 23.77 -15.63
N MET A 70 18.92 23.83 -15.01
CA MET A 70 19.25 24.75 -13.91
C MET A 70 19.85 26.07 -14.42
N ASN A 71 19.83 26.33 -15.73
CA ASN A 71 20.29 27.61 -16.26
C ASN A 71 19.40 28.74 -15.73
N GLU A 72 20.02 29.83 -15.26
CA GLU A 72 19.30 30.98 -14.75
C GLU A 72 18.75 31.83 -15.91
N VAL A 73 17.43 32.01 -15.93
CA VAL A 73 16.69 32.83 -16.88
C VAL A 73 15.90 33.90 -16.15
N VAL A 74 15.55 34.99 -16.85
CA VAL A 74 14.60 36.00 -16.34
C VAL A 74 13.23 35.70 -16.93
N TYR A 75 12.22 35.55 -16.08
CA TYR A 75 10.87 35.24 -16.54
C TYR A 75 10.20 36.46 -17.16
N HIS A 76 9.67 36.30 -18.36
CA HIS A 76 8.93 37.32 -19.09
C HIS A 76 7.56 36.82 -19.58
N GLY A 77 6.93 35.95 -18.79
CA GLY A 77 5.65 35.34 -19.13
C GLY A 77 4.43 36.05 -18.52
N SER A 78 3.28 35.38 -18.66
CA SER A 78 1.96 35.92 -18.30
C SER A 78 1.69 36.14 -16.80
N TYR A 79 2.41 35.47 -15.89
CA TYR A 79 2.19 35.63 -14.45
C TYR A 79 2.88 36.87 -13.87
N ALA A 80 2.12 37.97 -13.78
CA ALA A 80 2.64 39.31 -13.43
C ALA A 80 3.52 39.37 -12.16
N PRO A 81 3.22 38.70 -11.03
CA PRO A 81 4.04 38.79 -9.82
C PRO A 81 5.47 38.25 -9.97
N LEU A 82 5.74 37.40 -10.96
CA LEU A 82 7.08 36.82 -11.19
C LEU A 82 7.76 37.39 -12.45
N ASN A 83 7.13 38.32 -13.16
CA ASN A 83 7.73 38.94 -14.34
C ASN A 83 8.97 39.77 -13.94
N GLY A 84 10.09 39.54 -14.62
CA GLY A 84 11.39 40.13 -14.31
C GLY A 84 12.18 39.41 -13.22
N VAL A 85 11.66 38.31 -12.66
CA VAL A 85 12.35 37.53 -11.61
C VAL A 85 13.31 36.50 -12.24
N ARG A 86 14.50 36.37 -11.67
CA ARG A 86 15.47 35.33 -12.04
C ARG A 86 15.07 33.98 -11.43
N MET A 87 15.11 32.92 -12.24
CA MET A 87 14.73 31.56 -11.87
C MET A 87 15.46 30.52 -12.73
N SER A 88 15.38 29.24 -12.38
CA SER A 88 15.82 28.17 -13.26
C SER A 88 14.90 28.04 -14.48
N GLU A 89 15.45 27.58 -15.60
CA GLU A 89 14.68 27.26 -16.80
C GLU A 89 13.62 26.16 -16.53
N ALA A 90 13.89 25.24 -15.60
CA ALA A 90 12.93 24.27 -15.10
C ALA A 90 11.70 24.91 -14.45
N TYR A 91 11.91 25.91 -13.59
CA TYR A 91 10.81 26.63 -12.96
C TYR A 91 10.05 27.51 -13.97
N ALA A 92 10.76 28.20 -14.87
CA ALA A 92 10.15 29.02 -15.93
C ALA A 92 9.23 28.18 -16.85
N SER A 93 9.73 27.06 -17.39
CA SER A 93 8.91 26.17 -18.23
C SER A 93 7.73 25.56 -17.46
N THR A 94 7.85 25.37 -16.14
CA THR A 94 6.71 24.95 -15.31
C THR A 94 5.62 26.03 -15.21
N LEU A 95 6.00 27.31 -15.13
CA LEU A 95 5.05 28.43 -15.18
C LEU A 95 4.37 28.49 -16.56
N ASP A 96 5.11 28.28 -17.64
CA ASP A 96 4.57 28.30 -19.00
C ASP A 96 3.57 27.16 -19.23
N ILE A 97 3.86 25.96 -18.74
CA ILE A 97 2.89 24.85 -18.71
C ILE A 97 1.62 25.26 -17.95
N SER A 98 1.77 25.99 -16.85
CA SER A 98 0.65 26.37 -15.98
C SER A 98 -0.23 27.48 -16.59
N PHE A 99 0.36 28.44 -17.32
CA PHE A 99 -0.36 29.64 -17.74
C PHE A 99 -0.46 29.85 -19.26
N GLU A 100 0.47 29.31 -20.04
CA GLU A 100 0.57 29.59 -21.49
C GLU A 100 0.12 28.39 -22.34
N VAL A 101 0.28 27.17 -21.84
CA VAL A 101 -0.23 25.97 -22.51
C VAL A 101 -1.72 25.79 -22.22
N ARG A 102 -2.55 25.79 -23.27
CA ARG A 102 -4.00 25.59 -23.13
C ARG A 102 -4.33 24.25 -22.47
N GLY A 103 -4.86 24.30 -21.25
CA GLY A 103 -5.16 23.11 -20.44
C GLY A 103 -3.95 22.50 -19.73
N GLY A 104 -2.76 23.11 -19.85
CA GLY A 104 -1.53 22.60 -19.25
C GLY A 104 -1.59 22.53 -17.73
N LEU A 105 -2.17 23.53 -17.06
CA LEU A 105 -2.39 23.48 -15.60
C LEU A 105 -3.25 22.29 -15.18
N LEU A 106 -4.35 22.03 -15.90
CA LEU A 106 -5.24 20.91 -15.57
C LEU A 106 -4.49 19.58 -15.72
N ILE A 107 -3.73 19.38 -16.80
CA ILE A 107 -2.95 18.16 -17.00
C ILE A 107 -1.88 18.01 -15.91
N ARG A 108 -1.19 19.09 -15.54
CA ARG A 108 -0.21 19.11 -14.44
C ARG A 108 -0.86 18.72 -13.11
N GLN A 109 -2.06 19.23 -12.82
CA GLN A 109 -2.81 18.88 -11.61
C GLN A 109 -3.30 17.43 -11.65
N ILE A 110 -3.79 16.93 -12.79
CA ILE A 110 -4.14 15.51 -12.97
C ILE A 110 -2.93 14.63 -12.72
N HIS A 111 -1.76 14.98 -13.26
CA HIS A 111 -0.54 14.24 -13.05
C HIS A 111 -0.20 14.15 -11.55
N HIS A 112 -0.20 15.28 -10.85
CA HIS A 112 0.15 15.32 -9.43
C HIS A 112 -0.90 14.62 -8.54
N TRP A 113 -2.20 14.81 -8.78
CA TRP A 113 -3.26 14.08 -8.06
C TRP A 113 -3.20 12.59 -8.35
N SER A 114 -2.88 12.19 -9.58
CA SER A 114 -2.69 10.79 -9.94
C SER A 114 -1.52 10.18 -9.18
N ALA A 115 -0.43 10.92 -8.94
CA ALA A 115 0.68 10.46 -8.09
C ALA A 115 0.22 10.22 -6.64
N LEU A 116 -0.55 11.16 -6.07
CA LEU A 116 -1.08 11.02 -4.72
C LEU A 116 -2.01 9.79 -4.58
N ILE A 117 -2.95 9.63 -5.50
CA ILE A 117 -3.90 8.52 -5.51
C ILE A 117 -3.23 7.19 -5.86
N PHE A 118 -2.21 7.20 -6.72
CA PHE A 118 -1.42 6.04 -7.05
C PHE A 118 -0.75 5.48 -5.79
N ILE A 119 0.00 6.30 -5.06
CA ILE A 119 0.68 5.88 -3.83
C ILE A 119 -0.33 5.51 -2.75
N ALA A 120 -1.41 6.28 -2.57
CA ALA A 120 -2.48 5.94 -1.62
C ALA A 120 -3.11 4.58 -1.95
N GLY A 121 -3.39 4.33 -3.22
CA GLY A 121 -3.88 3.07 -3.74
C GLY A 121 -2.93 1.93 -3.40
N MET A 122 -1.62 2.11 -3.58
CA MET A 122 -0.63 1.09 -3.27
C MET A 122 -0.58 0.77 -1.78
N PHE A 123 -0.61 1.78 -0.90
CA PHE A 123 -0.71 1.58 0.54
C PHE A 123 -1.95 0.76 0.90
N VAL A 124 -3.13 1.16 0.44
CA VAL A 124 -4.40 0.47 0.76
C VAL A 124 -4.44 -0.93 0.14
N HIS A 125 -3.88 -1.10 -1.06
CA HIS A 125 -3.75 -2.40 -1.71
C HIS A 125 -2.82 -3.33 -0.92
N MET A 126 -1.63 -2.87 -0.53
CA MET A 126 -0.72 -3.63 0.33
C MET A 126 -1.35 -3.98 1.67
N MET A 127 -2.09 -3.04 2.29
CA MET A 127 -2.87 -3.32 3.51
C MET A 127 -3.87 -4.44 3.28
N ARG A 128 -4.63 -4.44 2.17
CA ARG A 128 -5.53 -5.55 1.82
C ARG A 128 -4.77 -6.86 1.79
N HIS A 129 -3.61 -6.91 1.14
CA HIS A 129 -2.80 -8.12 1.05
C HIS A 129 -2.28 -8.59 2.41
N PHE A 130 -1.81 -7.66 3.24
CA PHE A 130 -1.30 -7.91 4.59
C PHE A 130 -2.39 -8.46 5.52
N PHE A 131 -3.54 -7.78 5.60
CA PHE A 131 -4.62 -8.18 6.51
C PHE A 131 -5.28 -9.49 6.07
N THR A 132 -5.46 -9.70 4.77
CA THR A 132 -6.10 -10.92 4.24
C THR A 132 -5.15 -12.11 4.09
N GLY A 133 -3.85 -11.92 4.29
CA GLY A 133 -2.86 -13.00 4.21
C GLY A 133 -2.68 -13.55 2.79
N SER A 134 -2.98 -12.76 1.76
CA SER A 134 -2.90 -13.18 0.35
C SER A 134 -1.46 -13.23 -0.19
N PHE A 135 -0.48 -12.75 0.59
CA PHE A 135 0.95 -12.89 0.29
C PHE A 135 1.50 -14.29 0.56
N ARG A 136 0.76 -15.14 1.28
CA ARG A 136 1.16 -16.52 1.55
C ARG A 136 1.36 -17.30 0.24
N LYS A 137 2.09 -18.41 0.32
CA LYS A 137 2.36 -19.29 -0.81
C LYS A 137 1.13 -19.50 -1.70
N PRO A 138 1.23 -19.33 -3.03
CA PRO A 138 2.43 -19.13 -3.86
C PRO A 138 2.76 -17.66 -4.21
N ARG A 139 2.35 -16.68 -3.39
CA ARG A 139 2.36 -15.24 -3.78
C ARG A 139 3.43 -14.40 -3.09
N GLU A 140 4.44 -15.01 -2.47
CA GLU A 140 5.53 -14.29 -1.81
C GLU A 140 6.34 -13.43 -2.80
N LEU A 141 6.59 -13.95 -4.01
CA LEU A 141 7.27 -13.19 -5.06
C LEU A 141 6.42 -12.03 -5.58
N ASN A 142 5.10 -12.23 -5.71
CA ASN A 142 4.20 -11.18 -6.13
C ASN A 142 4.10 -10.06 -5.08
N TRP A 143 4.18 -10.41 -3.80
CA TRP A 143 4.34 -9.44 -2.71
C TRP A 143 5.61 -8.63 -2.84
N LEU A 144 6.76 -9.27 -3.13
CA LEU A 144 8.01 -8.54 -3.34
C LEU A 144 7.93 -7.58 -4.53
N PHE A 145 7.30 -7.96 -5.65
CA PHE A 145 7.09 -7.03 -6.76
C PHE A 145 6.21 -5.84 -6.35
N GLY A 146 5.11 -6.07 -5.63
CA GLY A 146 4.25 -4.99 -5.13
C GLY A 146 4.97 -4.07 -4.12
N TRP A 147 5.77 -4.67 -3.23
CA TRP A 147 6.59 -3.93 -2.28
C TRP A 147 7.67 -3.10 -2.97
N THR A 148 8.40 -3.67 -3.93
CA THR A 148 9.41 -2.94 -4.71
C THR A 148 8.78 -1.81 -5.50
N LEU A 149 7.60 -2.03 -6.10
CA LEU A 149 6.83 -0.97 -6.75
C LEU A 149 6.51 0.17 -5.77
N LEU A 150 6.11 -0.12 -4.53
CA LEU A 150 5.83 0.92 -3.53
C LEU A 150 7.10 1.70 -3.21
N VAL A 151 8.22 1.02 -2.97
CA VAL A 151 9.50 1.68 -2.69
C VAL A 151 9.90 2.59 -3.85
N ILE A 152 9.84 2.09 -5.09
CA ILE A 152 10.14 2.90 -6.28
C ILE A 152 9.17 4.07 -6.38
N GLY A 153 7.87 3.87 -6.16
CA GLY A 153 6.86 4.93 -6.22
C GLY A 153 7.10 6.05 -5.20
N LEU A 154 7.58 5.74 -4.00
CA LEU A 154 7.94 6.76 -3.00
C LEU A 154 9.12 7.64 -3.48
N PHE A 155 10.12 7.04 -4.13
CA PHE A 155 11.23 7.79 -4.74
C PHE A 155 10.79 8.53 -6.00
N GLU A 156 9.99 7.91 -6.86
CA GLU A 156 9.51 8.50 -8.10
C GLU A 156 8.70 9.77 -7.83
N GLY A 157 7.82 9.74 -6.81
CA GLY A 157 7.10 10.92 -6.35
C GLY A 157 8.05 12.03 -5.86
N LEU A 158 9.08 11.68 -5.07
CA LEU A 158 10.13 12.62 -4.64
C LEU A 158 10.80 13.31 -5.83
N LEU A 159 11.23 12.53 -6.82
CA LEU A 159 11.91 13.07 -7.99
C LEU A 159 10.97 13.97 -8.79
N GLY A 160 9.70 13.58 -8.95
CA GLY A 160 8.71 14.30 -9.75
C GLY A 160 8.38 15.68 -9.20
N TYR A 161 8.03 15.80 -7.91
CA TYR A 161 7.71 17.11 -7.33
C TYR A 161 8.95 18.00 -7.16
N SER A 162 10.16 17.44 -7.24
CA SER A 162 11.42 18.19 -7.20
C SER A 162 11.83 18.80 -8.54
N LEU A 163 11.27 18.32 -9.66
CA LEU A 163 11.62 18.82 -11.00
C LEU A 163 11.32 20.31 -11.21
N PRO A 164 10.18 20.87 -10.73
CA PRO A 164 9.87 22.27 -10.93
C PRO A 164 10.86 23.27 -10.33
N ASP A 165 11.67 22.87 -9.35
CA ASP A 165 12.62 23.77 -8.67
C ASP A 165 11.95 25.03 -8.06
N ASP A 166 10.78 24.83 -7.47
CA ASP A 166 10.09 25.85 -6.68
C ASP A 166 10.68 25.94 -5.25
N LEU A 167 10.41 27.03 -4.53
CA LEU A 167 11.01 27.26 -3.22
C LEU A 167 10.72 26.14 -2.19
N LEU A 168 9.53 25.53 -2.26
CA LEU A 168 9.14 24.44 -1.36
C LEU A 168 9.91 23.16 -1.72
N SER A 169 9.91 22.78 -2.99
CA SER A 169 10.61 21.56 -3.44
C SER A 169 12.14 21.67 -3.31
N GLY A 170 12.72 22.83 -3.61
CA GLY A 170 14.15 23.08 -3.44
C GLY A 170 14.60 23.05 -1.97
N THR A 171 13.75 23.50 -1.03
CA THR A 171 14.00 23.32 0.42
C THR A 171 14.00 21.82 0.79
N GLY A 172 13.08 21.04 0.22
CA GLY A 172 13.09 19.58 0.35
C GLY A 172 14.37 18.95 -0.22
N MET A 173 14.88 19.46 -1.35
CA MET A 173 16.14 19.00 -1.92
C MET A 173 17.36 19.38 -1.08
N ARG A 174 17.34 20.51 -0.37
CA ARG A 174 18.36 20.84 0.63
C ARG A 174 18.37 19.83 1.78
N PHE A 175 17.19 19.37 2.20
CA PHE A 175 17.07 18.29 3.17
C PHE A 175 17.64 16.97 2.64
N VAL A 176 17.30 16.57 1.40
CA VAL A 176 17.87 15.38 0.74
C VAL A 176 19.39 15.46 0.69
N ASN A 177 19.96 16.61 0.30
CA ASN A 177 21.40 16.81 0.31
C ASN A 177 22.01 16.61 1.71
N SER A 178 21.37 17.16 2.74
CA SER A 178 21.83 17.02 4.13
C SER A 178 21.77 15.57 4.61
N ALA A 179 20.73 14.82 4.22
CA ALA A 179 20.63 13.39 4.49
C ALA A 179 21.74 12.59 3.79
N VAL A 180 22.05 12.91 2.52
CA VAL A 180 23.16 12.25 1.80
C VAL A 180 24.50 12.53 2.47
N ILE A 181 24.80 13.79 2.81
CA ILE A 181 26.06 14.19 3.47
C ILE A 181 26.18 13.54 4.86
N SER A 182 25.07 13.27 5.54
CA SER A 182 25.07 12.58 6.85
C SER A 182 25.54 11.12 6.80
N THR A 183 25.66 10.55 5.60
CA THR A 183 26.14 9.17 5.41
C THR A 183 27.63 9.09 5.79
N PRO A 184 28.00 8.28 6.79
CA PRO A 184 29.39 8.19 7.23
C PRO A 184 30.31 7.74 6.10
N VAL A 185 31.55 8.23 6.11
CA VAL A 185 32.64 7.85 5.18
C VAL A 185 32.45 8.38 3.75
N VAL A 186 31.28 8.21 3.15
CA VAL A 186 31.05 8.47 1.71
C VAL A 186 30.07 9.62 1.41
N GLY A 187 29.41 10.19 2.42
CA GLY A 187 28.32 11.16 2.22
C GLY A 187 28.69 12.39 1.37
N THR A 188 29.84 13.00 1.63
CA THR A 188 30.32 14.16 0.84
C THR A 188 30.57 13.79 -0.62
N TYR A 189 31.18 12.63 -0.88
CA TYR A 189 31.42 12.15 -2.25
C TYR A 189 30.10 11.85 -2.98
N LEU A 190 29.13 11.24 -2.28
CA LEU A 190 27.80 10.96 -2.84
C LEU A 190 27.04 12.25 -3.17
N SER A 191 27.10 13.26 -2.30
CA SER A 191 26.48 14.57 -2.54
C SER A 191 27.10 15.25 -3.76
N MET A 192 28.43 15.38 -3.80
CA MET A 192 29.15 15.98 -4.93
C MET A 192 28.88 15.23 -6.24
N PHE A 193 28.85 13.90 -6.19
CA PHE A 193 28.48 13.07 -7.33
C PHE A 193 27.05 13.34 -7.77
N LEU A 194 26.07 13.39 -6.86
CA LEU A 194 24.65 13.52 -7.18
C LEU A 194 24.27 14.90 -7.73
N PHE A 195 24.78 15.96 -7.12
CA PHE A 195 24.47 17.35 -7.50
C PHE A 195 25.41 17.90 -8.59
N GLY A 196 26.53 17.22 -8.87
CA GLY A 196 27.53 17.69 -9.83
C GLY A 196 28.36 18.87 -9.31
N GLY A 197 28.45 19.03 -7.99
CA GLY A 197 29.12 20.14 -7.33
C GLY A 197 28.52 20.41 -5.95
N GLU A 198 28.84 21.57 -5.38
CA GLU A 198 28.16 22.06 -4.18
C GLU A 198 26.69 22.35 -4.48
N PHE A 199 25.82 22.03 -3.53
CA PHE A 199 24.40 22.31 -3.62
C PHE A 199 24.15 23.83 -3.78
N PRO A 200 23.24 24.28 -4.68
CA PRO A 200 22.22 23.49 -5.38
C PRO A 200 22.71 22.66 -6.57
N GLY A 201 23.87 22.98 -7.14
CA GLY A 201 24.41 22.31 -8.33
C GLY A 201 23.57 22.54 -9.60
N HIS A 202 24.10 22.14 -10.76
CA HIS A 202 23.43 22.33 -12.05
C HIS A 202 22.91 21.01 -12.65
N GLU A 203 23.39 19.88 -12.14
CA GLU A 203 23.16 18.57 -12.74
C GLU A 203 21.96 17.82 -12.14
N ILE A 204 21.45 18.28 -11.00
CA ILE A 204 20.44 17.53 -10.23
C ILE A 204 19.11 17.40 -10.99
N ILE A 205 18.58 18.50 -11.55
CA ILE A 205 17.32 18.49 -12.29
C ILE A 205 17.40 17.69 -13.59
N PRO A 206 18.41 17.86 -14.47
CA PRO A 206 18.58 17.01 -15.66
C PRO A 206 18.66 15.51 -15.34
N ARG A 207 19.37 15.14 -14.26
CA ARG A 207 19.50 13.74 -13.82
C ARG A 207 18.18 13.20 -13.27
N PHE A 208 17.52 13.98 -12.42
CA PHE A 208 16.22 13.61 -11.86
C PHE A 208 15.19 13.45 -12.97
N TYR A 209 15.19 14.32 -13.97
CA TYR A 209 14.32 14.20 -15.14
C TYR A 209 14.53 12.89 -15.88
N SER A 210 15.79 12.53 -16.17
CA SER A 210 16.12 11.27 -16.85
C SER A 210 15.68 10.04 -16.03
N ILE A 211 15.85 10.09 -14.71
CA ILE A 211 15.46 8.99 -13.81
C ILE A 211 13.93 8.91 -13.65
N HIS A 212 13.26 10.04 -13.51
CA HIS A 212 11.82 10.16 -13.27
C HIS A 212 10.98 9.85 -14.51
N VAL A 213 11.44 10.21 -15.72
CA VAL A 213 10.67 9.99 -16.94
C VAL A 213 10.95 8.61 -17.56
N LEU A 214 12.20 8.15 -17.53
CA LEU A 214 12.61 6.94 -18.24
C LEU A 214 12.90 5.76 -17.30
N LEU A 215 13.88 5.91 -16.40
CA LEU A 215 14.46 4.77 -15.68
C LEU A 215 13.47 4.14 -14.70
N LEU A 216 12.88 4.93 -13.80
CA LEU A 216 11.96 4.41 -12.78
C LEU A 216 10.61 4.01 -13.37
N PRO A 217 9.93 4.81 -14.22
CA PRO A 217 8.68 4.36 -14.83
C PRO A 217 8.85 3.15 -15.73
N GLY A 218 9.96 3.05 -16.48
CA GLY A 218 10.27 1.87 -17.28
C GLY A 218 10.43 0.61 -16.41
N LEU A 219 11.16 0.71 -15.30
CA LEU A 219 11.28 -0.37 -14.32
C LEU A 219 9.93 -0.72 -13.67
N MET A 220 9.13 0.29 -13.30
CA MET A 220 7.80 0.08 -12.73
C MET A 220 6.86 -0.59 -13.73
N ALA A 221 6.85 -0.18 -14.99
CA ALA A 221 6.04 -0.81 -16.04
C ALA A 221 6.42 -2.29 -16.22
N ALA A 222 7.73 -2.61 -16.26
CA ALA A 222 8.20 -3.99 -16.31
C ALA A 222 7.75 -4.79 -15.07
N LEU A 223 7.89 -4.23 -13.87
CA LEU A 223 7.45 -4.86 -12.62
C LEU A 223 5.93 -5.06 -12.56
N VAL A 224 5.13 -4.10 -13.04
CA VAL A 224 3.66 -4.22 -13.13
C VAL A 224 3.29 -5.36 -14.08
N VAL A 225 3.93 -5.46 -15.25
CA VAL A 225 3.69 -6.57 -16.18
C VAL A 225 4.01 -7.92 -15.51
N LEU A 226 5.17 -8.05 -14.87
CA LEU A 226 5.55 -9.27 -14.15
C LEU A 226 4.57 -9.58 -12.99
N HIS A 227 4.14 -8.56 -12.26
CA HIS A 227 3.17 -8.67 -11.19
C HIS A 227 1.82 -9.19 -11.70
N LEU A 228 1.30 -8.61 -12.79
CA LEU A 228 0.03 -9.04 -13.40
C LEU A 228 0.13 -10.45 -14.00
N ILE A 229 1.27 -10.82 -14.61
CA ILE A 229 1.51 -12.19 -15.08
C ILE A 229 1.38 -13.19 -13.94
N LEU A 230 1.94 -12.91 -12.75
CA LEU A 230 1.81 -13.81 -11.60
C LEU A 230 0.37 -13.87 -11.06
N VAL A 231 -0.35 -12.75 -11.04
CA VAL A 231 -1.78 -12.72 -10.67
C VAL A 231 -2.61 -13.60 -11.62
N VAL A 232 -2.30 -13.55 -12.92
CA VAL A 232 -2.93 -14.40 -13.92
C VAL A 232 -2.48 -15.86 -13.73
N TYR A 233 -1.19 -16.13 -13.67
CA TYR A 233 -0.66 -17.50 -13.62
C TYR A 233 -1.09 -18.27 -12.36
N HIS A 234 -0.93 -17.69 -11.17
CA HIS A 234 -1.31 -18.31 -9.89
C HIS A 234 -2.81 -18.25 -9.57
N LYS A 235 -3.61 -17.62 -10.44
CA LYS A 235 -5.02 -17.27 -10.24
C LYS A 235 -5.22 -16.31 -9.05
N HIS A 236 -6.25 -15.48 -9.14
CA HIS A 236 -6.57 -14.54 -8.08
C HIS A 236 -7.11 -15.28 -6.83
N THR A 237 -6.77 -14.78 -5.63
CA THR A 237 -7.29 -15.30 -4.35
C THR A 237 -8.79 -15.02 -4.18
N GLN A 238 -9.47 -15.77 -3.33
CA GLN A 238 -10.89 -15.54 -3.04
C GLN A 238 -11.20 -15.67 -1.55
N TRP A 239 -12.28 -15.04 -1.10
CA TRP A 239 -12.79 -15.25 0.26
C TRP A 239 -13.40 -16.65 0.39
N ALA A 240 -13.18 -17.30 1.54
CA ALA A 240 -13.87 -18.54 1.88
C ALA A 240 -15.40 -18.35 1.84
N GLY A 241 -16.11 -19.34 1.33
CA GLY A 241 -17.55 -19.28 1.15
C GLY A 241 -18.09 -20.51 0.41
N PRO A 242 -19.43 -20.61 0.26
CA PRO A 242 -20.06 -21.74 -0.40
C PRO A 242 -19.49 -21.97 -1.81
N GLY A 243 -19.11 -23.22 -2.12
CA GLY A 243 -18.53 -23.58 -3.41
C GLY A 243 -17.12 -23.02 -3.67
N ARG A 244 -16.49 -22.35 -2.71
CA ARG A 244 -15.14 -21.78 -2.84
C ARG A 244 -14.15 -22.63 -2.05
N THR A 245 -13.19 -23.23 -2.75
CA THR A 245 -12.16 -24.11 -2.19
C THR A 245 -10.78 -23.60 -2.58
N GLU A 246 -9.74 -24.21 -2.01
CA GLU A 246 -8.35 -23.92 -2.39
C GLU A 246 -8.02 -24.28 -3.85
N LYS A 247 -8.86 -25.11 -4.50
CA LYS A 247 -8.59 -25.68 -5.82
C LYS A 247 -9.37 -25.01 -6.96
N ASN A 248 -10.31 -24.12 -6.65
CA ASN A 248 -11.15 -23.45 -7.64
C ASN A 248 -11.18 -21.93 -7.46
N VAL A 249 -11.82 -21.24 -8.40
CA VAL A 249 -12.04 -19.79 -8.37
C VAL A 249 -13.47 -19.56 -8.83
N VAL A 250 -14.26 -18.84 -8.02
CA VAL A 250 -15.67 -18.54 -8.31
C VAL A 250 -15.83 -17.04 -8.54
N GLY A 251 -16.41 -16.67 -9.68
CA GLY A 251 -16.64 -15.28 -10.07
C GLY A 251 -17.04 -15.14 -11.53
N ALA A 252 -16.80 -13.96 -12.10
CA ALA A 252 -17.17 -13.64 -13.48
C ALA A 252 -16.04 -13.97 -14.47
N PRO A 253 -16.36 -14.39 -15.71
CA PRO A 253 -15.36 -14.58 -16.75
C PRO A 253 -14.76 -13.24 -17.21
N LEU A 254 -13.54 -13.27 -17.73
CA LEU A 254 -12.81 -12.10 -18.24
C LEU A 254 -13.65 -11.37 -19.29
N MET A 255 -14.13 -12.09 -20.30
CA MET A 255 -15.07 -11.57 -21.29
C MET A 255 -16.46 -12.19 -21.13
N PRO A 256 -17.54 -11.40 -21.28
CA PRO A 256 -17.55 -9.93 -21.49
C PRO A 256 -17.54 -9.13 -20.17
N VAL A 257 -17.83 -9.77 -19.04
CA VAL A 257 -18.24 -9.09 -17.81
C VAL A 257 -17.10 -8.32 -17.14
N TYR A 258 -15.97 -8.98 -16.89
CA TYR A 258 -14.89 -8.34 -16.15
C TYR A 258 -14.24 -7.21 -16.95
N VAL A 259 -14.05 -7.37 -18.27
CA VAL A 259 -13.52 -6.28 -19.12
C VAL A 259 -14.44 -5.07 -19.13
N ALA A 260 -15.75 -5.25 -19.24
CA ALA A 260 -16.69 -4.12 -19.16
C ALA A 260 -16.61 -3.41 -17.79
N LYS A 261 -16.54 -4.18 -16.70
CA LYS A 261 -16.39 -3.66 -15.34
C LYS A 261 -15.06 -2.92 -15.15
N ALA A 262 -13.95 -3.52 -15.59
CA ALA A 262 -12.60 -2.96 -15.52
C ALA A 262 -12.48 -1.68 -16.35
N GLY A 263 -12.96 -1.69 -17.60
CA GLY A 263 -12.99 -0.51 -18.46
C GLY A 263 -13.85 0.61 -17.90
N GLY A 264 -15.07 0.30 -17.42
CA GLY A 264 -15.91 1.28 -16.75
C GLY A 264 -15.27 1.86 -15.48
N PHE A 265 -14.59 1.02 -14.71
CA PHE A 265 -13.88 1.45 -13.51
C PHE A 265 -12.66 2.33 -13.82
N PHE A 266 -11.92 2.05 -14.91
CA PHE A 266 -10.86 2.92 -15.40
C PHE A 266 -11.38 4.33 -15.70
N PHE A 267 -12.48 4.47 -16.45
CA PHE A 267 -13.07 5.77 -16.75
C PHE A 267 -13.60 6.46 -15.49
N LEU A 268 -14.11 5.72 -14.51
CA LEU A 268 -14.50 6.29 -13.23
C LEU A 268 -13.30 6.86 -12.46
N VAL A 269 -12.19 6.10 -12.37
CA VAL A 269 -10.97 6.55 -11.70
C VAL A 269 -10.39 7.79 -12.40
N ALA A 270 -10.23 7.74 -13.74
CA ALA A 270 -9.75 8.87 -14.52
C ALA A 270 -10.68 10.09 -14.42
N GLY A 271 -12.00 9.87 -14.42
CA GLY A 271 -13.00 10.92 -14.23
C GLY A 271 -12.90 11.57 -12.84
N VAL A 272 -12.77 10.78 -11.78
CA VAL A 272 -12.58 11.30 -10.41
C VAL A 272 -11.27 12.10 -10.30
N LEU A 273 -10.17 11.59 -10.85
CA LEU A 273 -8.89 12.30 -10.90
C LEU A 273 -9.01 13.64 -11.62
N THR A 274 -9.75 13.67 -12.74
CA THR A 274 -9.99 14.91 -13.50
C THR A 274 -10.84 15.90 -12.72
N VAL A 275 -11.92 15.44 -12.07
CA VAL A 275 -12.80 16.30 -11.26
C VAL A 275 -12.05 16.89 -10.07
N ILE A 276 -11.33 16.07 -9.31
CA ILE A 276 -10.54 16.55 -8.16
C ILE A 276 -9.49 17.56 -8.64
N SER A 277 -8.81 17.29 -9.75
CA SER A 277 -7.82 18.23 -10.30
C SER A 277 -8.43 19.56 -10.71
N ALA A 278 -9.65 19.55 -11.25
CA ALA A 278 -10.32 20.78 -11.66
C ALA A 278 -10.79 21.65 -10.48
N ILE A 279 -11.16 21.04 -9.34
CA ILE A 279 -11.74 21.77 -8.20
C ILE A 279 -10.78 21.99 -7.03
N ALA A 280 -9.75 21.16 -6.91
CA ALA A 280 -8.78 21.19 -5.81
C ALA A 280 -7.38 21.44 -6.38
N ALA A 281 -6.93 22.68 -6.27
CA ALA A 281 -5.60 23.06 -6.72
C ALA A 281 -4.53 22.27 -5.94
N ILE A 282 -3.55 21.74 -6.67
CA ILE A 282 -2.39 21.03 -6.12
C ILE A 282 -1.11 21.66 -6.68
N ASN A 283 -0.11 21.79 -5.83
CA ASN A 283 1.21 22.35 -6.13
C ASN A 283 1.16 23.67 -6.96
N PRO A 284 0.59 24.76 -6.41
CA PRO A 284 0.54 26.08 -7.05
C PRO A 284 1.91 26.78 -6.96
N VAL A 285 2.89 26.31 -7.75
CA VAL A 285 4.29 26.76 -7.73
C VAL A 285 4.49 28.26 -7.82
N TRP A 286 3.59 28.96 -8.52
CA TRP A 286 3.60 30.42 -8.67
C TRP A 286 3.33 31.20 -7.37
N LEU A 287 2.78 30.54 -6.34
CA LEU A 287 2.63 31.12 -5.00
C LEU A 287 3.90 30.98 -4.15
N TYR A 288 4.75 30.00 -4.44
CA TYR A 288 5.98 29.75 -3.68
C TYR A 288 7.15 30.58 -4.21
N GLY A 289 7.17 30.83 -5.51
CA GLY A 289 8.31 31.45 -6.19
C GLY A 289 9.43 30.44 -6.52
N PRO A 290 10.43 30.88 -7.29
CA PRO A 290 11.58 30.04 -7.65
C PRO A 290 12.43 29.71 -6.44
N TYR A 291 13.13 28.58 -6.50
CA TYR A 291 14.05 28.21 -5.44
C TYR A 291 15.20 29.23 -5.28
N ARG A 292 15.46 29.58 -4.03
CA ARG A 292 16.51 30.50 -3.61
C ARG A 292 17.10 30.03 -2.30
N ALA A 293 18.41 29.81 -2.26
CA ALA A 293 19.08 29.26 -1.07
C ALA A 293 19.06 30.20 0.16
N ASP A 294 18.78 31.50 -0.05
CA ASP A 294 18.64 32.52 0.99
C ASP A 294 17.20 32.65 1.52
N GLN A 295 16.24 31.89 0.98
CA GLN A 295 14.82 31.97 1.35
C GLN A 295 14.27 30.60 1.74
N VAL A 296 13.20 30.60 2.53
CA VAL A 296 12.46 29.39 2.90
C VAL A 296 10.99 29.72 3.09
N SER A 297 10.11 28.78 2.76
CA SER A 297 8.68 28.92 3.03
C SER A 297 8.31 28.46 4.44
N THR A 298 7.23 29.00 4.99
CA THR A 298 6.57 28.42 6.16
C THR A 298 5.78 27.20 5.73
N GLY A 299 5.78 26.11 6.52
CA GLY A 299 5.07 24.89 6.15
C GLY A 299 5.81 24.02 5.13
N ALA A 300 7.15 24.08 5.12
CA ALA A 300 7.96 23.28 4.21
C ALA A 300 7.87 21.80 4.56
N GLN A 301 7.00 21.06 3.87
CA GLN A 301 6.77 19.64 4.07
C GLN A 301 6.67 18.93 2.72
N PRO A 302 7.10 17.67 2.63
CA PRO A 302 6.94 16.89 1.42
C PRO A 302 5.49 16.42 1.25
N ASP A 303 5.19 15.80 0.12
CA ASP A 303 3.92 15.09 -0.06
C ASP A 303 3.66 14.08 1.07
N TRP A 304 2.37 13.85 1.36
CA TRP A 304 1.92 13.07 2.53
C TRP A 304 2.59 11.69 2.63
N TYR A 305 2.89 11.03 1.51
CA TYR A 305 3.51 9.71 1.51
C TYR A 305 4.96 9.72 2.04
N LEU A 306 5.67 10.85 1.97
CA LEU A 306 6.99 11.08 2.58
C LEU A 306 6.92 11.76 3.95
N GLY A 307 5.74 12.23 4.38
CA GLY A 307 5.56 12.86 5.70
C GLY A 307 5.99 11.96 6.86
N PHE A 308 6.00 10.64 6.68
CA PHE A 308 6.60 9.69 7.63
C PHE A 308 8.10 9.93 7.85
N ALA A 309 8.87 10.07 6.75
CA ALA A 309 10.31 10.27 6.81
C ALA A 309 10.64 11.65 7.42
N GLU A 310 9.88 12.68 7.03
CA GLU A 310 9.97 14.02 7.64
C GLU A 310 9.67 13.99 9.14
N GLY A 311 8.61 13.29 9.55
CA GLY A 311 8.25 13.12 10.95
C GLY A 311 9.33 12.44 11.78
N LEU A 312 9.98 11.41 11.25
CA LEU A 312 11.11 10.77 11.92
C LEU A 312 12.25 11.75 12.20
N ILE A 313 12.58 12.62 11.24
CA ILE A 313 13.63 13.62 11.41
C ILE A 313 13.23 14.68 12.43
N ARG A 314 12.04 15.28 12.28
CA ARG A 314 11.55 16.35 13.17
C ARG A 314 11.42 15.90 14.62
N THR A 315 11.13 14.62 14.82
CA THR A 315 10.95 14.05 16.16
C THR A 315 12.24 13.52 16.76
N MET A 316 13.28 13.24 15.97
CA MET A 316 14.55 12.77 16.48
C MET A 316 15.27 13.87 17.29
N PRO A 317 15.79 13.59 18.50
CA PRO A 317 16.69 14.51 19.17
C PRO A 317 17.96 14.79 18.34
N GLY A 318 18.48 16.02 18.42
CA GLY A 318 19.73 16.43 17.77
C GLY A 318 20.97 15.81 18.44
N TRP A 319 21.05 14.49 18.46
CA TRP A 319 22.20 13.75 18.98
C TRP A 319 23.31 13.73 17.94
N GLU A 320 24.53 13.95 18.42
CA GLU A 320 25.73 13.95 17.59
C GLU A 320 26.87 13.27 18.34
N ILE A 321 27.75 12.60 17.61
CA ILE A 321 29.02 12.10 18.13
C ILE A 321 30.15 12.83 17.41
N ASN A 322 30.93 13.60 18.17
CA ASN A 322 32.11 14.29 17.67
C ASN A 322 33.35 13.48 18.08
N ALA A 323 34.07 12.91 17.12
CA ALA A 323 35.24 12.09 17.39
C ALA A 323 36.25 12.15 16.23
N TRP A 324 37.54 12.21 16.54
CA TRP A 324 38.64 12.25 15.56
C TRP A 324 38.51 13.34 14.47
N GLY A 325 37.97 14.50 14.82
CA GLY A 325 37.76 15.61 13.86
C GLY A 325 36.57 15.41 12.91
N HIS A 326 35.75 14.37 13.15
CA HIS A 326 34.53 14.08 12.38
C HIS A 326 33.28 14.17 13.26
N THR A 327 32.16 14.55 12.63
CA THR A 327 30.85 14.62 13.27
C THR A 327 29.93 13.56 12.68
N LEU A 328 29.38 12.71 13.54
CA LEU A 328 28.33 11.76 13.20
C LEU A 328 26.98 12.32 13.66
N ALA A 329 26.19 12.85 12.73
CA ALA A 329 24.88 13.43 13.00
C ALA A 329 23.82 12.33 13.21
N LEU A 330 23.76 11.75 14.41
CA LEU A 330 22.79 10.70 14.76
C LEU A 330 21.34 11.17 14.61
N GLY A 331 21.09 12.46 14.83
CA GLY A 331 19.79 13.10 14.61
C GLY A 331 19.23 12.91 13.19
N VAL A 332 20.10 12.75 12.19
CA VAL A 332 19.72 12.49 10.80
C VAL A 332 19.92 11.02 10.44
N LEU A 333 21.02 10.42 10.87
CA LEU A 333 21.39 9.05 10.51
C LEU A 333 20.40 8.01 11.04
N ILE A 334 19.89 8.18 12.26
CA ILE A 334 18.94 7.23 12.86
C ILE A 334 17.62 7.21 12.06
N PRO A 335 16.96 8.36 11.80
CA PRO A 335 15.80 8.41 10.90
C PRO A 335 16.09 7.84 9.51
N LEU A 336 17.22 8.21 8.91
CA LEU A 336 17.62 7.76 7.57
C LEU A 336 17.81 6.23 7.49
N GLY A 337 18.29 5.60 8.56
CA GLY A 337 18.41 4.14 8.66
C GLY A 337 17.09 3.45 9.05
N LEU A 338 16.29 4.08 9.91
CA LEU A 338 15.06 3.50 10.44
C LEU A 338 13.97 3.38 9.37
N PHE A 339 13.80 4.38 8.50
CA PHE A 339 12.78 4.32 7.46
C PHE A 339 12.97 3.15 6.48
N PRO A 340 14.15 2.96 5.84
CA PRO A 340 14.42 1.78 5.02
C PRO A 340 14.33 0.46 5.79
N LEU A 341 14.74 0.43 7.06
CA LEU A 341 14.62 -0.77 7.90
C LEU A 341 13.17 -1.19 8.10
N ILE A 342 12.27 -0.21 8.31
CA ILE A 342 10.82 -0.47 8.42
C ILE A 342 10.27 -0.99 7.10
N LEU A 343 10.62 -0.36 5.97
CA LEU A 343 10.21 -0.83 4.65
C LEU A 343 10.72 -2.25 4.38
N ALA A 344 11.97 -2.56 4.73
CA ALA A 344 12.55 -3.90 4.61
C ALA A 344 11.82 -4.92 5.51
N ALA A 345 11.44 -4.54 6.73
CA ALA A 345 10.67 -5.40 7.62
C ALA A 345 9.28 -5.74 7.03
N ILE A 346 8.61 -4.77 6.38
CA ILE A 346 7.36 -4.99 5.65
C ILE A 346 7.60 -5.96 4.47
N GLY A 347 8.64 -5.73 3.67
CA GLY A 347 9.02 -6.61 2.56
C GLY A 347 9.30 -8.04 2.99
N ALA A 348 9.99 -8.22 4.12
CA ALA A 348 10.37 -9.52 4.68
C ALA A 348 9.23 -10.26 5.39
N TYR A 349 8.13 -9.58 5.72
CA TYR A 349 7.07 -10.12 6.59
C TYR A 349 6.48 -11.47 6.13
N PRO A 350 6.16 -11.71 4.84
CA PRO A 350 5.67 -13.02 4.39
C PRO A 350 6.58 -14.19 4.75
N PHE A 351 7.89 -13.98 4.63
CA PHE A 351 8.90 -14.99 4.91
C PHE A 351 9.05 -15.24 6.42
N ILE A 352 8.88 -14.18 7.23
CA ILE A 352 8.84 -14.28 8.69
C ILE A 352 7.61 -15.08 9.12
N GLU A 353 6.40 -14.76 8.64
CA GLU A 353 5.17 -15.48 9.00
C GLU A 353 5.22 -16.93 8.53
N ALA A 354 5.69 -17.21 7.31
CA ALA A 354 5.86 -18.57 6.79
C ALA A 354 6.90 -19.37 7.59
N TRP A 355 7.97 -18.72 8.06
CA TRP A 355 8.95 -19.37 8.93
C TRP A 355 8.36 -19.67 10.32
N VAL A 356 7.65 -18.72 10.93
CA VAL A 356 7.07 -18.86 12.27
C VAL A 356 5.92 -19.87 12.33
N THR A 357 5.10 -19.95 11.28
CA THR A 357 4.04 -20.96 11.15
C THR A 357 4.59 -22.33 10.76
N GLY A 358 5.63 -22.37 9.91
CA GLY A 358 6.06 -23.61 9.27
C GLY A 358 5.09 -24.13 8.21
N ASP A 359 4.06 -23.37 7.85
CA ASP A 359 3.11 -23.78 6.83
C ASP A 359 3.72 -23.62 5.43
N LYS A 360 3.80 -24.73 4.68
CA LYS A 360 4.37 -24.80 3.32
C LYS A 360 3.32 -25.14 2.25
N ARG A 361 2.05 -25.22 2.65
CA ARG A 361 0.92 -25.49 1.74
C ARG A 361 0.61 -24.26 0.90
N GLU A 362 -0.07 -24.47 -0.22
CA GLU A 362 -0.59 -23.38 -1.05
C GLU A 362 -1.91 -22.87 -0.47
N HIS A 363 -2.06 -21.55 -0.44
CA HIS A 363 -3.22 -20.83 0.07
C HIS A 363 -3.80 -19.94 -1.03
N HIS A 364 -5.02 -20.24 -1.43
CA HIS A 364 -5.86 -19.50 -2.38
C HIS A 364 -7.09 -18.88 -1.70
N LEU A 365 -7.47 -19.36 -0.50
CA LEU A 365 -8.48 -18.72 0.35
C LEU A 365 -7.88 -17.64 1.25
N LEU A 366 -8.59 -16.53 1.35
CA LEU A 366 -8.22 -15.38 2.18
C LEU A 366 -8.58 -15.59 3.65
N ASP A 367 -7.72 -15.10 4.52
CA ASP A 367 -8.07 -14.96 5.94
C ASP A 367 -8.96 -13.73 6.13
N ARG A 368 -10.03 -13.86 6.91
CA ARG A 368 -10.70 -12.68 7.48
C ARG A 368 -9.74 -12.01 8.47
N PRO A 369 -9.53 -10.69 8.42
CA PRO A 369 -8.56 -10.03 9.31
C PRO A 369 -8.83 -10.31 10.79
N ARG A 370 -10.10 -10.39 11.20
CA ARG A 370 -10.50 -10.77 12.56
C ARG A 370 -10.04 -12.18 12.97
N ASN A 371 -9.84 -13.09 12.03
CA ASN A 371 -9.37 -14.47 12.28
C ASN A 371 -7.85 -14.56 12.47
N ARG A 372 -7.13 -13.43 12.30
CA ARG A 372 -5.69 -13.31 12.55
C ARG A 372 -5.40 -12.14 13.48
N PRO A 373 -5.83 -12.18 14.76
CA PRO A 373 -5.83 -11.00 15.63
C PRO A 373 -4.46 -10.35 15.78
N VAL A 374 -3.40 -11.16 15.91
CA VAL A 374 -2.04 -10.63 16.12
C VAL A 374 -1.49 -10.01 14.84
N ARG A 375 -1.65 -10.64 13.67
CA ARG A 375 -1.27 -10.04 12.39
C ARG A 375 -2.01 -8.73 12.15
N THR A 376 -3.33 -8.72 12.36
CA THR A 376 -4.15 -7.51 12.21
C THR A 376 -3.72 -6.41 13.18
N ALA A 377 -3.45 -6.76 14.44
CA ALA A 377 -2.92 -5.82 15.42
C ALA A 377 -1.56 -5.24 15.02
N LEU A 378 -0.62 -6.06 14.53
CA LEU A 378 0.66 -5.58 13.98
C LEU A 378 0.43 -4.59 12.85
N GLY A 379 -0.40 -4.93 11.86
CA GLY A 379 -0.70 -4.04 10.74
C GLY A 379 -1.29 -2.70 11.18
N THR A 380 -2.23 -2.70 12.12
CA THR A 380 -2.79 -1.45 12.66
C THR A 380 -1.78 -0.65 13.48
N ALA A 381 -0.86 -1.31 14.18
CA ALA A 381 0.20 -0.64 14.92
C ALA A 381 1.18 0.06 13.97
N TRP A 382 1.55 -0.58 12.85
CA TRP A 382 2.34 0.04 11.78
C TRP A 382 1.64 1.24 11.15
N ILE A 383 0.34 1.13 10.86
CA ILE A 383 -0.46 2.25 10.34
C ILE A 383 -0.48 3.40 11.36
N THR A 384 -0.64 3.10 12.64
CA THR A 384 -0.62 4.11 13.70
C THR A 384 0.72 4.81 13.77
N LEU A 385 1.81 4.06 13.70
CA LEU A 385 3.16 4.63 13.64
C LEU A 385 3.31 5.55 12.43
N TYR A 386 2.81 5.12 11.27
CA TYR A 386 2.82 5.92 10.05
C TYR A 386 2.08 7.25 10.23
N LEU A 387 0.85 7.20 10.75
CA LEU A 387 0.01 8.38 10.97
C LEU A 387 0.60 9.34 12.03
N VAL A 388 1.18 8.80 13.11
CA VAL A 388 1.84 9.61 14.15
C VAL A 388 3.04 10.36 13.58
N MET A 389 3.85 9.71 12.74
CA MET A 389 4.95 10.39 12.06
C MET A 389 4.47 11.35 10.97
N LEU A 390 3.40 11.03 10.24
CA LEU A 390 2.79 11.97 9.29
C LEU A 390 2.33 13.26 9.99
N ILE A 391 1.69 13.15 11.15
CA ILE A 391 1.35 14.31 11.99
C ILE A 391 2.62 15.07 12.40
N GLY A 392 3.69 14.35 12.74
CA GLY A 392 4.97 14.97 13.06
C GLY A 392 5.67 15.66 11.90
N GLY A 393 5.49 15.16 10.68
CA GLY A 393 6.03 15.78 9.48
C GLY A 393 5.43 17.16 9.18
N GLY A 394 4.18 17.40 9.62
CA GLY A 394 3.50 18.69 9.51
C GLY A 394 3.26 19.39 10.86
N ASN A 395 4.14 19.17 11.86
CA ASN A 395 3.95 19.67 13.23
C ASN A 395 3.77 21.20 13.33
N ASP A 396 4.37 21.96 12.41
CA ASP A 396 4.23 23.40 12.26
C ASP A 396 2.83 23.80 11.79
N LEU A 397 2.22 23.06 10.87
CA LEU A 397 0.83 23.28 10.47
C LEU A 397 -0.15 22.97 11.60
N TRP A 398 0.08 21.90 12.34
CA TRP A 398 -0.75 21.60 13.52
C TRP A 398 -0.62 22.71 14.58
N ALA A 399 0.58 23.25 14.78
CA ALA A 399 0.81 24.36 15.69
C ALA A 399 0.05 25.62 15.29
N THR A 400 0.10 26.00 14.00
CA THR A 400 -0.56 27.22 13.51
C THR A 400 -2.08 27.08 13.46
N HIS A 401 -2.62 25.96 12.98
CA HIS A 401 -4.07 25.77 12.83
C HIS A 401 -4.81 25.48 14.13
N PHE A 402 -4.15 24.83 15.10
CA PHE A 402 -4.76 24.51 16.40
C PHE A 402 -4.26 25.40 17.54
N HIS A 403 -3.44 26.42 17.23
CA HIS A 403 -2.86 27.34 18.20
C HIS A 403 -2.11 26.61 19.34
N LEU A 404 -1.32 25.60 18.97
CA LEU A 404 -0.53 24.79 19.90
C LEU A 404 0.96 25.14 19.79
N SER A 405 1.70 24.90 20.86
CA SER A 405 3.16 25.00 20.85
C SER A 405 3.78 23.86 20.05
N VAL A 406 4.65 24.19 19.08
CA VAL A 406 5.43 23.20 18.31
C VAL A 406 6.18 22.24 19.23
N ASN A 407 6.75 22.75 20.33
CA ASN A 407 7.48 21.93 21.31
C ASN A 407 6.56 20.89 21.97
N THR A 408 5.33 21.28 22.34
CA THR A 408 4.35 20.37 22.92
C THR A 408 3.97 19.28 21.93
N ILE A 409 3.74 19.64 20.67
CA ILE A 409 3.41 18.67 19.61
C ILE A 409 4.58 17.70 19.42
N THR A 410 5.81 18.19 19.28
CA THR A 410 7.01 17.36 19.10
C THR A 410 7.20 16.37 20.26
N TRP A 411 7.03 16.81 21.51
CA TRP A 411 7.09 15.91 22.67
C TRP A 411 5.95 14.89 22.70
N ALA A 412 4.72 15.32 22.39
CA ALA A 412 3.57 14.42 22.29
C ALA A 412 3.82 13.33 21.24
N ILE A 413 4.37 13.69 20.07
CA ILE A 413 4.72 12.74 19.01
C ILE A 413 5.85 11.80 19.44
N ARG A 414 6.90 12.30 20.12
CA ARG A 414 7.98 11.46 20.64
C ARG A 414 7.46 10.37 21.59
N VAL A 415 6.52 10.73 22.47
CA VAL A 415 5.86 9.75 23.36
C VAL A 415 4.93 8.83 22.56
N ALA A 416 4.13 9.39 21.65
CA ALA A 416 3.18 8.64 20.84
C ALA A 416 3.86 7.62 19.91
N PHE A 417 5.07 7.89 19.42
CA PHE A 417 5.87 6.98 18.61
C PHE A 417 6.00 5.59 19.27
N PHE A 418 6.20 5.55 20.59
CA PHE A 418 6.31 4.30 21.34
C PHE A 418 4.96 3.81 21.87
N VAL A 419 4.16 4.72 22.42
CA VAL A 419 2.96 4.38 23.18
C VAL A 419 1.77 4.07 22.27
N ALA A 420 1.54 4.85 21.21
CA ALA A 420 0.34 4.72 20.39
C ALA A 420 0.28 3.38 19.62
N PRO A 421 1.35 2.90 18.95
CA PRO A 421 1.34 1.58 18.32
C PRO A 421 1.10 0.45 19.31
N ALA A 422 1.64 0.54 20.53
CA ALA A 422 1.46 -0.47 21.57
C ALA A 422 0.00 -0.52 22.06
N ILE A 423 -0.62 0.64 22.30
CA ILE A 423 -2.04 0.73 22.67
C ILE A 423 -2.91 0.18 21.54
N VAL A 424 -2.70 0.63 20.30
CA VAL A 424 -3.50 0.20 19.15
C VAL A 424 -3.34 -1.30 18.91
N PHE A 425 -2.14 -1.86 19.08
CA PHE A 425 -1.94 -3.30 19.01
C PHE A 425 -2.85 -4.06 20.00
N VAL A 426 -2.86 -3.64 21.27
CA VAL A 426 -3.68 -4.30 22.31
C VAL A 426 -5.17 -4.15 22.01
N VAL A 427 -5.61 -2.94 21.64
CA VAL A 427 -7.01 -2.63 21.34
C VAL A 427 -7.47 -3.43 20.12
N THR A 428 -6.75 -3.39 19.00
CA THR A 428 -7.09 -4.13 17.78
C THR A 428 -7.14 -5.64 18.04
N LYS A 429 -6.18 -6.19 18.80
CA LYS A 429 -6.22 -7.61 19.17
C LYS A 429 -7.50 -7.94 19.95
N ARG A 430 -7.87 -7.13 20.94
CA ARG A 430 -9.10 -7.33 21.74
C ARG A 430 -10.36 -7.19 20.89
N ILE A 431 -10.42 -6.23 19.98
CA ILE A 431 -11.54 -6.08 19.03
C ILE A 431 -11.65 -7.33 18.16
N CYS A 432 -10.55 -7.83 17.60
CA CYS A 432 -10.56 -9.05 16.79
C CYS A 432 -11.06 -10.27 17.59
N LEU A 433 -10.62 -10.43 18.84
CA LEU A 433 -11.09 -11.50 19.72
C LEU A 433 -12.58 -11.34 20.06
N GLY A 434 -13.06 -10.12 20.32
CA GLY A 434 -14.48 -9.83 20.52
C GLY A 434 -15.32 -10.18 19.29
N LEU A 435 -14.83 -9.84 18.10
CA LEU A 435 -15.47 -10.22 16.83
C LEU A 435 -15.48 -11.74 16.60
N GLN A 436 -14.44 -12.46 17.02
CA GLN A 436 -14.42 -13.93 16.98
C GLN A 436 -15.42 -14.55 17.96
N ARG A 437 -15.58 -13.99 19.17
CA ARG A 437 -16.60 -14.43 20.12
C ARG A 437 -17.99 -14.24 19.55
N ARG A 438 -18.29 -13.05 19.02
CA ARG A 438 -19.55 -12.77 18.33
C ARG A 438 -19.79 -13.75 17.18
N ASP A 439 -18.78 -14.00 16.33
CA ASP A 439 -18.91 -14.95 15.23
C ASP A 439 -19.16 -16.40 15.74
N ARG A 440 -18.58 -16.79 16.88
CA ARG A 440 -18.83 -18.07 17.55
C ARG A 440 -20.25 -18.16 18.12
N ASP A 441 -20.70 -17.11 18.80
CA ASP A 441 -22.02 -17.06 19.43
C ASP A 441 -23.12 -17.10 18.37
N LEU A 442 -22.94 -16.39 17.25
CA LEU A 442 -23.82 -16.49 16.08
C LEU A 442 -23.92 -17.91 15.51
N VAL A 443 -22.82 -18.66 15.51
CA VAL A 443 -22.82 -20.06 15.04
C VAL A 443 -23.50 -21.00 16.04
N LEU A 444 -23.33 -20.77 17.34
CA LEU A 444 -23.88 -21.62 18.40
C LEU A 444 -25.36 -21.35 18.67
N HIS A 445 -25.77 -20.09 18.60
CA HIS A 445 -27.07 -19.65 19.09
C HIS A 445 -27.98 -19.09 17.98
N GLY A 446 -27.46 -18.79 16.79
CA GLY A 446 -28.22 -18.12 15.72
C GLY A 446 -28.13 -16.60 15.78
N ARG A 447 -28.85 -15.92 14.89
CA ARG A 447 -28.95 -14.45 14.86
C ARG A 447 -30.02 -13.97 15.85
N GLU A 448 -29.70 -12.93 16.59
CA GLU A 448 -30.64 -12.24 17.46
C GLU A 448 -31.77 -11.60 16.63
N THR A 449 -33.03 -11.88 16.97
CA THR A 449 -34.19 -11.30 16.24
C THR A 449 -34.68 -9.99 16.86
N GLY A 450 -34.28 -9.67 18.09
CA GLY A 450 -34.85 -8.58 18.88
C GLY A 450 -36.25 -8.87 19.42
N ILE A 451 -36.82 -10.05 19.17
CA ILE A 451 -38.12 -10.46 19.70
C ILE A 451 -37.92 -11.19 21.03
N VAL A 452 -38.29 -10.53 22.12
CA VAL A 452 -38.29 -11.13 23.46
C VAL A 452 -39.65 -11.78 23.73
N LYS A 453 -39.66 -13.06 24.09
CA LYS A 453 -40.86 -13.80 24.50
C LYS A 453 -40.78 -14.15 25.98
N ARG A 454 -41.86 -13.88 26.71
CA ARG A 454 -42.04 -14.34 28.09
C ARG A 454 -42.65 -15.73 28.10
N LEU A 455 -41.98 -16.69 28.72
CA LEU A 455 -42.45 -18.06 28.89
C LEU A 455 -43.51 -18.15 30.03
N PRO A 456 -44.36 -19.19 30.05
CA PRO A 456 -45.42 -19.33 31.06
C PRO A 456 -44.92 -19.30 32.52
N HIS A 457 -43.68 -19.73 32.78
CA HIS A 457 -43.04 -19.70 34.09
C HIS A 457 -42.33 -18.37 34.42
N GLY A 458 -42.45 -17.36 33.56
CA GLY A 458 -41.98 -15.99 33.81
C GLY A 458 -40.60 -15.63 33.24
N GLU A 459 -39.86 -16.60 32.69
CA GLU A 459 -38.57 -16.37 32.03
C GLU A 459 -38.72 -15.56 30.73
N PHE A 460 -37.78 -14.67 30.44
CA PHE A 460 -37.69 -13.96 29.18
C PHE A 460 -36.60 -14.58 28.31
N ILE A 461 -36.98 -15.07 27.13
CA ILE A 461 -36.04 -15.57 26.13
C ILE A 461 -36.02 -14.65 24.92
N GLU A 462 -34.83 -14.39 24.39
CA GLU A 462 -34.70 -13.80 23.07
C GLU A 462 -34.83 -14.91 22.02
N LEU A 463 -35.72 -14.70 21.05
CA LEU A 463 -35.81 -15.62 19.92
C LEU A 463 -34.59 -15.43 19.01
N HIS A 464 -33.88 -16.52 18.76
CA HIS A 464 -32.81 -16.55 17.77
C HIS A 464 -33.25 -17.30 16.52
N GLU A 465 -32.90 -16.75 15.37
CA GLU A 465 -33.12 -17.42 14.10
C GLU A 465 -31.85 -18.15 13.66
N PRO A 466 -31.95 -19.43 13.24
CA PRO A 466 -30.77 -20.17 12.80
C PRO A 466 -30.16 -19.55 11.56
N LEU A 467 -28.82 -19.54 11.50
CA LEU A 467 -28.10 -19.07 10.33
C LEU A 467 -28.30 -20.03 9.13
N SER A 468 -28.26 -19.46 7.93
CA SER A 468 -28.23 -20.28 6.71
C SER A 468 -26.94 -21.11 6.65
N GLN A 469 -26.98 -22.25 5.94
CA GLN A 469 -25.79 -23.10 5.74
C GLN A 469 -24.61 -22.32 5.11
N ALA A 470 -24.93 -21.37 4.23
CA ALA A 470 -23.94 -20.52 3.60
C ALA A 470 -23.20 -19.63 4.61
N GLU A 471 -23.94 -19.06 5.57
CA GLU A 471 -23.38 -18.21 6.62
C GLU A 471 -22.59 -19.01 7.65
N LEU A 472 -23.12 -20.16 8.08
CA LEU A 472 -22.40 -21.09 8.96
C LEU A 472 -21.05 -21.47 8.34
N HIS A 473 -21.05 -21.83 7.05
CA HIS A 473 -19.82 -22.14 6.34
C HIS A 473 -18.86 -20.95 6.31
N ARG A 474 -19.33 -19.75 5.96
CA ARG A 474 -18.49 -18.53 5.95
C ARG A 474 -17.82 -18.24 7.30
N LEU A 475 -18.52 -18.47 8.41
CA LEU A 475 -17.99 -18.21 9.75
C LEU A 475 -17.00 -19.30 10.21
N THR A 476 -17.21 -20.55 9.79
CA THR A 476 -16.42 -21.71 10.27
C THR A 476 -15.28 -22.13 9.32
N ALA A 477 -15.35 -21.76 8.03
CA ALA A 477 -14.40 -22.10 6.97
C ALA A 477 -13.11 -21.25 6.98
N HIS A 478 -12.47 -21.16 8.14
CA HIS A 478 -11.11 -20.64 8.29
C HIS A 478 -10.23 -21.70 8.92
N GLU A 479 -8.91 -21.54 9.01
CA GLU A 479 -8.04 -22.44 9.78
C GLU A 479 -7.58 -21.77 11.09
N GLN A 480 -7.35 -22.57 12.14
CA GLN A 480 -6.76 -22.12 13.40
C GLN A 480 -5.44 -22.86 13.62
N PRO A 481 -4.31 -22.32 13.13
CA PRO A 481 -2.99 -22.87 13.35
C PRO A 481 -2.67 -22.90 14.84
N ALA A 482 -2.11 -24.01 15.29
CA ALA A 482 -1.53 -24.13 16.62
C ALA A 482 -0.11 -23.52 16.64
N ALA A 483 0.29 -23.02 17.80
CA ALA A 483 1.68 -22.62 18.02
C ALA A 483 2.61 -23.83 17.92
N LEU A 484 3.81 -23.62 17.37
CA LEU A 484 4.84 -24.65 17.34
C LEU A 484 5.27 -25.00 18.77
N GLU A 485 5.51 -26.29 19.00
CA GLU A 485 6.07 -26.80 20.26
C GLU A 485 7.58 -26.99 20.15
N LEU A 486 8.28 -26.93 21.29
CA LEU A 486 9.70 -27.25 21.31
C LEU A 486 9.85 -28.77 21.13
N PRO A 487 10.79 -29.22 20.31
CA PRO A 487 11.11 -30.64 20.27
C PRO A 487 11.54 -31.11 21.67
N PRO A 488 11.28 -32.39 22.01
CA PRO A 488 11.66 -32.94 23.30
C PRO A 488 13.16 -32.73 23.56
N SER A 489 13.50 -32.43 24.81
CA SER A 489 14.87 -32.13 25.25
C SER A 489 15.81 -33.33 25.18
N THR A 490 15.26 -34.53 24.98
CA THR A 490 15.95 -35.80 24.85
C THR A 490 15.51 -36.47 23.54
N ASP A 491 16.43 -37.14 22.85
CA ASP A 491 16.08 -38.00 21.72
C ASP A 491 15.44 -39.33 22.19
N ALA A 492 15.10 -40.20 21.25
CA ALA A 492 14.47 -41.50 21.53
C ALA A 492 15.38 -42.43 22.37
N GLN A 493 16.66 -42.11 22.48
CA GLN A 493 17.68 -42.86 23.22
C GLN A 493 18.06 -42.16 24.55
N GLY A 494 17.36 -41.08 24.93
CA GLY A 494 17.58 -40.35 26.18
C GLY A 494 18.74 -39.36 26.15
N VAL A 495 19.39 -39.15 25.00
CA VAL A 495 20.51 -38.19 24.87
C VAL A 495 19.96 -36.77 24.80
N ARG A 496 20.49 -35.89 25.64
CA ARG A 496 20.08 -34.48 25.67
C ARG A 496 20.37 -33.80 24.34
N ARG A 497 19.32 -33.37 23.65
CA ARG A 497 19.43 -32.61 22.39
C ARG A 497 19.58 -31.12 22.70
N ARG A 498 20.65 -30.50 22.20
CA ARG A 498 20.83 -29.04 22.31
C ARG A 498 19.94 -28.34 21.28
N ILE A 499 18.86 -27.71 21.75
CA ILE A 499 17.96 -26.91 20.89
C ILE A 499 18.64 -25.59 20.49
N PRO A 500 18.84 -25.30 19.18
CA PRO A 500 19.45 -24.06 18.70
C PRO A 500 18.67 -22.80 19.12
N ARG A 501 19.38 -21.67 19.30
CA ARG A 501 18.75 -20.37 19.64
C ARG A 501 17.70 -19.95 18.61
N ARG A 502 17.95 -20.20 17.33
CA ARG A 502 17.02 -19.92 16.22
C ARG A 502 15.69 -20.66 16.37
N GLU A 503 15.71 -21.92 16.81
CA GLU A 503 14.51 -22.72 17.00
C GLU A 503 13.71 -22.28 18.22
N ARG A 504 14.40 -21.92 19.32
CA ARG A 504 13.76 -21.31 20.49
C ARG A 504 13.07 -19.99 20.13
N LEU A 505 13.73 -19.15 19.34
CA LEU A 505 13.15 -17.90 18.85
C LEU A 505 11.92 -18.16 17.98
N ARG A 506 12.01 -19.13 17.07
CA ARG A 506 10.90 -19.55 16.19
C ARG A 506 9.67 -19.95 17.00
N VAL A 507 9.84 -20.85 17.98
CA VAL A 507 8.74 -21.32 18.85
C VAL A 507 8.17 -20.17 19.68
N ARG A 508 9.02 -19.29 20.24
CA ARG A 508 8.57 -18.11 20.98
C ARG A 508 7.70 -17.18 20.12
N LEU A 509 8.14 -16.88 18.90
CA LEU A 509 7.37 -16.07 17.95
C LEU A 509 6.06 -16.77 17.53
N SER A 510 6.10 -18.10 17.35
CA SER A 510 4.92 -18.89 17.00
C SER A 510 3.87 -18.85 18.11
N ARG A 511 4.30 -18.97 19.37
CA ARG A 511 3.43 -18.77 20.54
C ARG A 511 2.91 -17.34 20.65
N ALA A 512 3.69 -16.33 20.29
CA ALA A 512 3.23 -14.94 20.30
C ALA A 512 2.14 -14.68 19.24
N LEU A 513 2.22 -15.32 18.06
CA LEU A 513 1.23 -15.18 16.99
C LEU A 513 -0.01 -16.09 17.18
N TYR A 514 0.20 -17.34 17.59
CA TYR A 514 -0.80 -18.42 17.54
C TYR A 514 -0.95 -19.21 18.84
N GLY A 515 -0.34 -18.76 19.94
CA GLY A 515 -0.45 -19.40 21.25
C GLY A 515 -1.77 -19.09 21.97
N GLU A 516 -1.83 -19.48 23.24
CA GLU A 516 -3.02 -19.26 24.06
C GLU A 516 -3.38 -17.77 24.18
N GLY A 517 -4.68 -17.48 24.12
CA GLY A 517 -5.20 -16.12 24.18
C GLY A 517 -4.94 -15.27 22.93
N THR A 518 -4.51 -15.85 21.81
CA THR A 518 -4.42 -15.13 20.52
C THR A 518 -5.59 -15.40 19.59
N GLN A 519 -6.39 -16.44 19.85
CA GLN A 519 -7.56 -16.84 19.08
C GLN A 519 -8.65 -17.42 20.01
N ILE A 520 -9.90 -17.32 19.59
CA ILE A 520 -11.05 -17.96 20.24
C ILE A 520 -11.31 -19.32 19.56
N PRO A 521 -11.38 -20.44 20.30
CA PRO A 521 -11.65 -21.74 19.72
C PRO A 521 -12.95 -21.75 18.92
N LYS A 522 -12.94 -22.41 17.75
CA LYS A 522 -14.16 -22.60 16.97
C LYS A 522 -15.17 -23.48 17.71
N PRO A 523 -16.47 -23.31 17.42
CA PRO A 523 -17.48 -24.27 17.84
C PRO A 523 -17.24 -25.63 17.13
N THR A 524 -17.08 -26.71 17.90
CA THR A 524 -17.06 -28.09 17.41
C THR A 524 -18.47 -28.67 17.45
N GLY A 525 -18.80 -29.59 16.54
CA GLY A 525 -20.15 -30.20 16.46
C GLY A 525 -20.64 -30.93 17.72
N SER A 526 -19.76 -31.17 18.69
CA SER A 526 -20.08 -31.70 20.03
C SER A 526 -20.52 -30.63 21.05
N SER A 527 -20.44 -29.35 20.69
CA SER A 527 -20.85 -28.23 21.55
C SER A 527 -22.34 -27.93 21.35
N GLY A 528 -23.21 -28.79 21.87
CA GLY A 528 -24.65 -28.54 22.15
C GLY A 528 -25.63 -28.30 20.98
N ALA A 529 -25.16 -28.02 19.75
CA ALA A 529 -26.07 -27.63 18.65
C ALA A 529 -26.72 -28.80 17.88
N VAL A 530 -26.31 -30.06 18.14
CA VAL A 530 -26.83 -31.24 17.42
C VAL A 530 -27.79 -32.08 18.27
N GLU A 531 -27.75 -31.96 19.60
CA GLU A 531 -28.58 -32.79 20.48
C GLU A 531 -30.05 -32.34 20.45
N GLY A 532 -30.31 -31.03 20.32
CA GLY A 532 -31.67 -30.50 20.11
C GLY A 532 -32.31 -30.84 18.75
N ARG A 533 -31.59 -31.48 17.83
CA ARG A 533 -32.11 -31.87 16.50
C ARG A 533 -32.67 -33.29 16.45
N ARG A 534 -32.44 -34.11 17.48
CA ARG A 534 -33.07 -35.44 17.60
C ARG A 534 -34.40 -35.38 18.33
N ASP A 535 -34.54 -34.48 19.30
CA ASP A 535 -35.74 -34.46 20.15
C ASP A 535 -36.95 -33.73 19.54
N SER A 536 -36.77 -32.98 18.44
CA SER A 536 -37.84 -32.23 17.79
C SER A 536 -38.45 -32.92 16.56
N VAL A 537 -38.02 -34.13 16.22
CA VAL A 537 -38.59 -34.95 15.12
C VAL A 537 -39.49 -36.07 15.66
N GLU A 538 -39.53 -36.28 16.98
CA GLU A 538 -40.36 -37.30 17.63
C GLU A 538 -41.39 -36.75 18.65
N ARG A 539 -41.81 -35.48 18.54
CA ARG A 539 -42.98 -34.97 19.29
C ARG A 539 -43.90 -34.09 18.46
#